data_AF-A0A2Y9QQK8-F1
#
_entry.id   AF-A0A2Y9QQK8-F1
#
_cell.length_a   1.000
_cell.length_b   1.000
_cell.length_c   1.000
_cell.angle_alpha   90.00
_cell.angle_beta   90.00
_cell.angle_gamma   90.00
#
_symmetry.space_group_name_H-M   'P 1'
#
loop_
_entity.id
_entity.type
_entity.pdbx_description
1 polymer ?
#
loop_
_entity_poly.entity_id
_entity_poly.type
_entity_poly.pdbx_seq_one_letter_code
_entity_poly.pdbx_strand_id
1 'polypeptide(L)'
;LLRYVNATNMSVEHLADILTAQTRGSSWVVVFKALVTVHHLMVHGNERFIQHLASRSSLFTLHKFLDKSAIEGYTMSTFIRRYSRYLNEKSLACRLIASDITKAKRGIDGMMRTMNTKELLNTLPVIQIQLDALLNFNANPDQLTNGIIHAAFMLLFKDSLRLFAAYNEGIINLL
;
A
#
# COMPACT_ATOMS: atom_id res chain seq x y z
N LEU A 1 -18.52 6.86 -0.18
CA LEU A 1 -17.25 6.70 -0.93
C LEU A 1 -17.26 5.44 -1.81
N LEU A 2 -17.28 4.22 -1.28
CA LEU A 2 -17.26 2.99 -2.11
C LEU A 2 -18.38 2.91 -3.16
N ARG A 3 -19.61 3.33 -2.83
CA ARG A 3 -20.73 3.43 -3.80
C ARG A 3 -20.54 4.50 -4.88
N TYR A 4 -19.76 5.56 -4.63
CA TYR A 4 -19.50 6.64 -5.58
C TYR A 4 -18.38 6.25 -6.57
N VAL A 5 -17.36 5.54 -6.07
CA VAL A 5 -16.20 5.04 -6.84
C VAL A 5 -16.58 3.99 -7.89
N ASN A 6 -17.64 3.23 -7.66
CA ASN A 6 -18.06 2.16 -8.57
C ASN A 6 -18.92 2.63 -9.75
N ALA A 7 -19.32 3.91 -9.82
CA ALA A 7 -20.33 4.37 -10.77
C ALA A 7 -19.77 4.89 -12.11
N THR A 8 -18.54 5.43 -12.18
CA THR A 8 -17.94 5.95 -13.43
C THR A 8 -16.39 5.97 -13.37
N ASN A 9 -15.70 5.76 -14.50
CA ASN A 9 -14.21 5.89 -14.58
C ASN A 9 -13.72 7.27 -14.13
N MET A 10 -14.44 8.32 -14.50
CA MET A 10 -14.15 9.71 -14.14
C MET A 10 -14.11 9.93 -12.61
N SER A 11 -14.88 9.15 -11.85
CA SER A 11 -14.93 9.27 -10.38
C SER A 11 -13.68 8.70 -9.69
N VAL A 12 -13.00 7.73 -10.28
CA VAL A 12 -11.87 7.00 -9.66
C VAL A 12 -10.59 7.82 -9.76
N GLU A 13 -10.28 8.33 -10.95
CA GLU A 13 -9.08 9.14 -11.22
C GLU A 13 -9.16 10.47 -10.47
N HIS A 14 -10.30 11.15 -10.56
CA HIS A 14 -10.52 12.40 -9.85
C HIS A 14 -10.40 12.23 -8.33
N LEU A 15 -10.90 11.14 -7.77
CA LEU A 15 -10.75 10.85 -6.35
C LEU A 15 -9.28 10.56 -5.97
N ALA A 16 -8.55 9.82 -6.81
CA ALA A 16 -7.12 9.59 -6.61
C ALA A 16 -6.33 10.90 -6.59
N ASP A 17 -6.65 11.84 -7.49
CA ASP A 17 -6.02 13.15 -7.54
C ASP A 17 -6.34 14.01 -6.32
N ILE A 18 -7.61 14.07 -5.90
CA ILE A 18 -8.01 14.78 -4.68
C ILE A 18 -7.24 14.23 -3.46
N LEU A 19 -7.24 12.91 -3.27
CA LEU A 19 -6.56 12.29 -2.12
C LEU A 19 -5.05 12.50 -2.18
N THR A 20 -4.45 12.43 -3.36
CA THR A 20 -3.01 12.72 -3.54
C THR A 20 -2.71 14.18 -3.21
N ALA A 21 -3.57 15.13 -3.62
CA ALA A 21 -3.41 16.54 -3.29
C ALA A 21 -3.46 16.80 -1.78
N GLN A 22 -4.35 16.11 -1.04
CA GLN A 22 -4.42 16.24 0.42
C GLN A 22 -3.13 15.83 1.14
N THR A 23 -2.34 14.91 0.55
CA THR A 23 -1.04 14.53 1.13
C THR A 23 0.02 15.63 1.05
N ARG A 24 -0.22 16.71 0.29
CA ARG A 24 0.70 17.87 0.19
C ARG A 24 0.48 18.90 1.32
N GLY A 25 -0.49 18.66 2.21
CA GLY A 25 -0.73 19.51 3.37
C GLY A 25 0.37 19.41 4.44
N SER A 26 0.34 20.31 5.41
CA SER A 26 1.29 20.32 6.54
C SER A 26 0.79 19.55 7.77
N SER A 27 -0.52 19.35 7.91
CA SER A 27 -1.12 18.67 9.06
C SER A 27 -0.93 17.15 8.98
N TRP A 28 -0.26 16.57 9.97
CA TRP A 28 -0.08 15.13 10.06
C TRP A 28 -1.41 14.38 10.04
N VAL A 29 -2.45 14.92 10.68
CA VAL A 29 -3.80 14.32 10.73
C VAL A 29 -4.38 14.19 9.33
N VAL A 30 -4.32 15.26 8.54
CA VAL A 30 -4.88 15.30 7.19
C VAL A 30 -4.09 14.36 6.27
N VAL A 31 -2.76 14.49 6.27
CA VAL A 31 -1.89 13.67 5.41
C VAL A 31 -2.04 12.18 5.74
N PHE A 32 -2.02 11.81 7.02
CA PHE A 32 -2.10 10.40 7.41
C PHE A 32 -3.48 9.81 7.10
N LYS A 33 -4.59 10.53 7.37
CA LYS A 33 -5.93 10.10 6.97
C LYS A 33 -6.08 9.93 5.46
N ALA A 34 -5.48 10.82 4.66
CA ALA A 34 -5.46 10.69 3.20
C ALA A 34 -4.74 9.40 2.77
N LEU A 35 -3.55 9.11 3.32
CA LEU A 35 -2.83 7.87 3.04
C LEU A 35 -3.63 6.61 3.43
N VAL A 36 -4.24 6.61 4.63
CA VAL A 36 -5.09 5.48 5.08
C VAL A 36 -6.28 5.29 4.14
N THR A 37 -6.88 6.40 3.68
CA THR A 37 -8.00 6.35 2.73
C THR A 37 -7.57 5.78 1.37
N VAL A 38 -6.41 6.21 0.86
CA VAL A 38 -5.84 5.65 -0.37
C VAL A 38 -5.60 4.15 -0.22
N HIS A 39 -4.96 3.72 0.87
CA HIS A 39 -4.71 2.29 1.11
C HIS A 39 -6.02 1.51 1.21
N HIS A 40 -7.03 2.03 1.91
CA HIS A 40 -8.34 1.41 1.98
C HIS A 40 -8.96 1.23 0.59
N LEU A 41 -8.85 2.22 -0.30
CA LEU A 41 -9.34 2.13 -1.69
C LEU A 41 -8.51 1.17 -2.55
N MET A 42 -7.19 1.08 -2.35
CA MET A 42 -6.35 0.07 -3.02
C MET A 42 -6.82 -1.36 -2.67
N VAL A 43 -7.19 -1.59 -1.41
CA VAL A 43 -7.59 -2.92 -0.92
C VAL A 43 -9.06 -3.22 -1.24
N HIS A 44 -9.98 -2.30 -0.97
CA HIS A 44 -11.43 -2.55 -0.99
C HIS A 44 -12.18 -1.85 -2.13
N GLY A 45 -11.52 -0.92 -2.83
CA GLY A 45 -12.10 -0.21 -3.97
C GLY A 45 -12.01 -1.00 -5.27
N ASN A 46 -12.45 -0.36 -6.34
CA ASN A 46 -12.34 -0.88 -7.70
C ASN A 46 -10.87 -1.04 -8.11
N GLU A 47 -10.52 -2.12 -8.82
CA GLU A 47 -9.15 -2.38 -9.29
C GLU A 47 -8.59 -1.26 -10.18
N ARG A 48 -9.47 -0.53 -10.89
CA ARG A 48 -9.08 0.65 -11.66
C ARG A 48 -8.40 1.73 -10.80
N PHE A 49 -8.70 1.79 -9.51
CA PHE A 49 -8.06 2.76 -8.61
C PHE A 49 -6.56 2.47 -8.47
N ILE A 50 -6.19 1.24 -8.08
CA ILE A 50 -4.77 0.88 -7.93
C ILE A 50 -4.05 0.86 -9.28
N GLN A 51 -4.72 0.47 -10.37
CA GLN A 51 -4.15 0.54 -11.72
C GLN A 51 -3.82 1.98 -12.13
N HIS A 52 -4.73 2.93 -11.85
CA HIS A 52 -4.48 4.35 -12.09
C HIS A 52 -3.28 4.84 -11.26
N LEU A 53 -3.17 4.48 -9.98
CA LEU A 53 -1.99 4.84 -9.17
C LEU A 53 -0.69 4.21 -9.72
N ALA A 54 -0.73 2.95 -10.14
CA ALA A 54 0.40 2.21 -10.69
C ALA A 54 0.94 2.82 -11.99
N SER A 55 0.07 3.50 -12.77
CA SER A 55 0.46 4.21 -13.99
C SER A 55 1.36 5.44 -13.73
N ARG A 56 1.41 5.95 -12.49
CA ARG A 56 2.14 7.17 -12.15
C ARG A 56 3.62 6.87 -11.86
N SER A 57 4.50 7.77 -12.29
CA SER A 57 5.95 7.66 -12.01
C SER A 57 6.29 7.91 -10.53
N SER A 58 5.53 8.78 -9.87
CA SER A 58 5.63 9.09 -8.44
C SER A 58 4.24 9.32 -7.87
N LEU A 59 3.89 8.60 -6.79
CA LEU A 59 2.61 8.70 -6.12
C LEU A 59 2.67 9.67 -4.93
N PHE A 60 3.53 9.39 -3.95
CA PHE A 60 3.75 10.26 -2.79
C PHE A 60 5.22 10.68 -2.62
N THR A 61 5.46 11.97 -2.38
CA THR A 61 6.81 12.53 -2.14
C THR A 61 6.96 13.00 -0.70
N LEU A 62 6.73 12.08 0.26
CA LEU A 62 6.66 12.41 1.69
C LEU A 62 7.91 12.09 2.48
N HIS A 63 9.02 11.68 1.85
CA HIS A 63 10.27 11.28 2.53
C HIS A 63 10.86 12.34 3.49
N LYS A 64 10.52 13.63 3.33
CA LYS A 64 10.90 14.76 4.21
C LYS A 64 9.73 15.34 5.02
N PHE A 65 8.55 14.72 4.97
CA PHE A 65 7.36 15.22 5.68
C PHE A 65 7.65 15.38 7.16
N LEU A 66 7.30 16.54 7.74
CA LEU A 66 7.48 16.84 9.15
C LEU A 66 6.45 17.88 9.60
N ASP A 67 5.62 17.50 10.55
CA ASP A 67 4.70 18.39 11.25
C ASP A 67 5.24 18.66 12.67
N LYS A 68 5.58 19.92 12.94
CA LYS A 68 6.04 20.40 14.26
C LYS A 68 4.95 21.15 15.03
N SER A 69 3.75 21.28 14.47
CA SER A 69 2.68 22.11 15.04
C SER A 69 1.97 21.46 16.23
N ALA A 70 2.06 20.14 16.36
CA ALA A 70 1.40 19.36 17.41
C ALA A 70 2.39 18.45 18.14
N ILE A 71 2.14 18.18 19.42
CA ILE A 71 2.95 17.30 20.28
C ILE A 71 3.14 15.92 19.62
N GLU A 72 2.06 15.35 19.07
CA GLU A 72 2.11 14.05 18.37
C GLU A 72 2.68 14.15 16.94
N GLY A 73 2.72 15.35 16.36
CA GLY A 73 3.06 15.57 14.96
C GLY A 73 4.45 15.05 14.59
N TYR A 74 5.42 15.20 15.48
CA TYR A 74 6.79 14.73 15.26
C TYR A 74 6.84 13.20 15.12
N THR A 75 6.23 12.49 16.07
CA THR A 75 6.16 11.02 16.07
C THR A 75 5.37 10.51 14.87
N MET A 76 4.18 11.08 14.60
CA MET A 76 3.33 10.67 13.49
C MET A 76 3.99 10.94 12.12
N SER A 77 4.83 11.98 12.01
CA SER A 77 5.59 12.26 10.78
C SER A 77 6.52 11.10 10.40
N THR A 78 7.10 10.39 11.39
CA THR A 78 7.92 9.20 11.14
C THR A 78 7.09 8.07 10.53
N PHE A 79 5.90 7.81 11.07
CA PHE A 79 5.00 6.78 10.54
C PHE A 79 4.42 7.15 9.18
N ILE A 80 4.11 8.43 8.94
CA ILE A 80 3.67 8.93 7.62
C ILE A 80 4.74 8.66 6.56
N ARG A 81 6.01 8.95 6.84
CA ARG A 81 7.13 8.67 5.93
C ARG A 81 7.20 7.19 5.58
N ARG A 82 7.21 6.32 6.60
CA ARG A 82 7.29 4.85 6.42
C ARG A 82 6.07 4.29 5.68
N TYR A 83 4.86 4.73 6.05
CA TYR A 83 3.62 4.28 5.45
C TYR A 83 3.50 4.72 3.98
N SER A 84 3.87 5.97 3.68
CA SER A 84 3.88 6.46 2.29
C SER A 84 4.86 5.69 1.41
N ARG A 85 6.02 5.29 1.96
CA ARG A 85 6.98 4.42 1.27
C ARG A 85 6.34 3.08 0.93
N TYR A 86 5.68 2.44 1.89
CA TYR A 86 4.96 1.19 1.63
C TYR A 86 3.90 1.33 0.53
N LEU A 87 3.09 2.39 0.53
CA LEU A 87 2.07 2.59 -0.51
C LEU A 87 2.68 2.84 -1.89
N ASN A 88 3.80 3.56 -1.97
CA ASN A 88 4.56 3.70 -3.21
C ASN A 88 5.06 2.34 -3.71
N GLU A 89 5.63 1.49 -2.84
CA GLU A 89 6.10 0.16 -3.22
C GLU A 89 4.95 -0.77 -3.61
N LYS A 90 3.80 -0.73 -2.93
CA LYS A 90 2.61 -1.48 -3.34
C LYS A 90 2.13 -1.09 -4.74
N SER A 91 2.12 0.21 -5.04
CA SER A 91 1.76 0.72 -6.37
C SER A 91 2.77 0.30 -7.44
N LEU A 92 4.08 0.37 -7.12
CA LEU A 92 5.15 -0.04 -8.01
C LEU A 92 5.12 -1.55 -8.30
N ALA A 93 4.93 -2.38 -7.26
CA ALA A 93 4.81 -3.82 -7.38
C ALA A 93 3.63 -4.21 -8.30
N CYS A 94 2.50 -3.53 -8.15
CA CYS A 94 1.34 -3.71 -9.03
C CYS A 94 1.67 -3.39 -10.49
N ARG A 95 2.45 -2.33 -10.76
CA ARG A 95 2.93 -2.02 -12.11
C ARG A 95 3.86 -3.11 -12.66
N LEU A 96 4.83 -3.56 -11.86
CA LEU A 96 5.87 -4.51 -12.32
C LEU A 96 5.33 -5.92 -12.57
N ILE A 97 4.34 -6.36 -11.78
CA ILE A 97 3.74 -7.69 -11.87
C ILE A 97 2.43 -7.65 -12.70
N ALA A 98 1.97 -6.46 -13.09
CA ALA A 98 0.66 -6.24 -13.72
C ALA A 98 -0.53 -6.81 -12.92
N SER A 99 -0.38 -6.95 -11.61
CA SER A 99 -1.37 -7.54 -10.71
C SER A 99 -1.14 -7.09 -9.27
N ASP A 100 -2.20 -6.94 -8.47
CA ASP A 100 -2.07 -6.80 -7.01
C ASP A 100 -1.87 -8.18 -6.38
N ILE A 101 -0.64 -8.49 -5.98
CA ILE A 101 -0.29 -9.78 -5.40
C ILE A 101 -1.10 -10.12 -4.14
N THR A 102 -1.58 -9.11 -3.41
CA THR A 102 -2.44 -9.33 -2.23
C THR A 102 -3.85 -9.80 -2.60
N LYS A 103 -4.22 -9.73 -3.88
CA LYS A 103 -5.52 -10.18 -4.40
C LYS A 103 -5.40 -11.37 -5.37
N ALA A 104 -4.17 -11.82 -5.65
CA ALA A 104 -3.93 -12.92 -6.57
C ALA A 104 -4.57 -14.23 -6.07
N LYS A 105 -5.02 -15.06 -7.02
CA LYS A 105 -5.56 -16.40 -6.73
C LYS A 105 -4.53 -17.24 -5.99
N ARG A 106 -4.98 -17.98 -4.98
CA ARG A 106 -4.17 -18.76 -4.03
C ARG A 106 -4.42 -20.27 -4.14
N GLY A 107 -3.55 -21.07 -3.53
CA GLY A 107 -3.67 -22.53 -3.49
C GLY A 107 -2.96 -23.22 -4.66
N ILE A 108 -3.24 -24.51 -4.85
CA ILE A 108 -2.54 -25.37 -5.83
C ILE A 108 -2.60 -24.79 -7.25
N ASP A 109 -3.76 -24.28 -7.67
CA ASP A 109 -3.96 -23.61 -8.95
C ASP A 109 -3.83 -22.08 -8.85
N GLY A 110 -3.10 -21.60 -7.84
CA GLY A 110 -2.88 -20.20 -7.55
C GLY A 110 -1.76 -19.60 -8.39
N MET A 111 -1.81 -18.28 -8.62
CA MET A 111 -0.89 -17.57 -9.50
C MET A 111 0.58 -17.89 -9.18
N MET A 112 0.97 -17.83 -7.90
CA MET A 112 2.36 -18.05 -7.51
C MET A 112 2.78 -19.53 -7.57
N ARG A 113 1.85 -20.48 -7.47
CA ARG A 113 2.11 -21.92 -7.54
C ARG A 113 2.26 -22.44 -8.97
N THR A 114 1.63 -21.77 -9.93
CA THR A 114 1.61 -22.21 -11.34
C THR A 114 2.45 -21.32 -12.25
N MET A 115 3.05 -20.25 -11.74
CA MET A 115 3.93 -19.35 -12.50
C MET A 115 5.18 -20.11 -12.97
N ASN A 116 5.59 -19.89 -14.22
CA ASN A 116 6.82 -20.52 -14.72
C ASN A 116 8.07 -19.91 -14.05
N THR A 117 9.17 -20.67 -14.04
CA THR A 117 10.41 -20.31 -13.34
C THR A 117 10.96 -18.94 -13.73
N LYS A 118 10.91 -18.57 -15.02
CA LYS A 118 11.46 -17.30 -15.49
C LYS A 118 10.68 -16.10 -14.94
N GLU A 119 9.35 -16.16 -14.99
CA GLU A 119 8.49 -15.12 -14.42
C GLU A 119 8.58 -15.08 -12.90
N LEU A 120 8.68 -16.26 -12.27
CA LEU A 120 8.77 -16.39 -10.82
C LEU A 120 10.03 -15.73 -10.25
N LEU A 121 11.19 -15.97 -10.89
CA LEU A 121 12.46 -15.34 -10.51
C LEU A 121 12.45 -13.81 -10.62
N ASN A 122 11.62 -13.24 -11.51
CA ASN A 122 11.42 -11.80 -11.62
C ASN A 122 10.39 -11.28 -10.61
N THR A 123 9.39 -12.09 -10.27
CA THR A 123 8.26 -11.69 -9.40
C THR A 123 8.64 -11.74 -7.92
N LEU A 124 9.38 -12.76 -7.48
CA LEU A 124 9.76 -12.94 -6.07
C LEU A 124 10.51 -11.73 -5.47
N PRO A 125 11.52 -11.14 -6.15
CA PRO A 125 12.19 -9.94 -5.64
C PRO A 125 11.26 -8.75 -5.46
N VAL A 126 10.27 -8.58 -6.36
CA VAL A 126 9.30 -7.48 -6.28
C VAL A 126 8.39 -7.64 -5.04
N ILE A 127 7.92 -8.87 -4.77
CA ILE A 127 7.15 -9.18 -3.57
C ILE A 127 7.99 -8.95 -2.30
N GLN A 128 9.26 -9.37 -2.33
CA GLN A 128 10.18 -9.18 -1.20
C GLN A 128 10.37 -7.69 -0.88
N ILE A 129 10.65 -6.84 -1.88
CA ILE A 129 10.81 -5.39 -1.70
C ILE A 129 9.53 -4.77 -1.09
N GLN A 130 8.36 -5.17 -1.58
CA GLN A 130 7.09 -4.70 -1.04
C GLN A 130 6.89 -5.12 0.42
N LEU A 131 7.26 -6.37 0.77
CA LEU A 131 7.19 -6.88 2.12
C LEU A 131 8.18 -6.16 3.05
N ASP A 132 9.41 -5.92 2.61
CA ASP A 132 10.42 -5.16 3.37
C ASP A 132 9.93 -3.74 3.67
N ALA A 133 9.32 -3.06 2.69
CA ALA A 133 8.74 -1.75 2.91
C ALA A 133 7.57 -1.76 3.91
N LEU A 134 6.77 -2.84 3.92
CA LEU A 134 5.71 -3.06 4.90
C LEU A 134 6.29 -3.19 6.31
N LEU A 135 7.25 -4.09 6.48
CA LEU A 135 7.88 -4.39 7.77
C LEU A 135 8.62 -3.17 8.34
N ASN A 136 9.16 -2.32 7.46
CA ASN A 136 9.78 -1.05 7.82
C ASN A 136 8.81 -0.02 8.44
N PHE A 137 7.50 -0.27 8.48
CA PHE A 137 6.59 0.53 9.33
C PHE A 137 7.04 0.50 10.79
N ASN A 138 7.48 -0.67 11.27
CA ASN A 138 8.21 -0.90 12.51
C ASN A 138 7.68 -0.06 13.69
N ALA A 139 6.39 -0.24 13.99
CA ALA A 139 5.71 0.37 15.13
C ALA A 139 5.66 -0.61 16.29
N ASN A 140 5.98 -0.12 17.49
CA ASN A 140 5.79 -0.88 18.72
C ASN A 140 4.36 -0.67 19.28
N PRO A 141 3.84 -1.60 20.10
CA PRO A 141 2.50 -1.49 20.67
C PRO A 141 2.22 -0.18 21.41
N ASP A 142 3.19 0.35 22.15
CA ASP A 142 3.11 1.62 22.88
C ASP A 142 3.00 2.86 21.97
N GLN A 143 3.38 2.72 20.69
CA GLN A 143 3.34 3.81 19.71
C GLN A 143 2.00 3.86 18.94
N LEU A 144 1.16 2.83 19.09
CA LEU A 144 -0.19 2.81 18.54
C LEU A 144 -1.14 3.57 19.46
N THR A 145 -1.00 4.89 19.52
CA THR A 145 -1.64 5.72 20.55
C THR A 145 -2.97 6.36 20.12
N ASN A 146 -3.31 6.32 18.83
CA ASN A 146 -4.52 6.97 18.31
C ASN A 146 -5.17 6.18 17.17
N GLY A 147 -6.43 6.51 16.86
CA GLY A 147 -7.22 5.79 15.86
C GLY A 147 -6.66 5.82 14.43
N ILE A 148 -5.87 6.83 14.07
CA ILE A 148 -5.33 6.97 12.70
C ILE A 148 -4.19 5.97 12.49
N ILE A 149 -3.22 5.93 13.42
CA ILE A 149 -2.12 4.96 13.34
C ILE A 149 -2.61 3.52 13.52
N HIS A 150 -3.63 3.29 14.36
CA HIS A 150 -4.29 1.98 14.46
C HIS A 150 -4.92 1.56 13.14
N ALA A 151 -5.66 2.44 12.46
CA ALA A 151 -6.26 2.14 11.16
C ALA A 151 -5.20 1.82 10.10
N ALA A 152 -4.10 2.58 10.07
CA ALA A 152 -2.98 2.33 9.17
C ALA A 152 -2.35 0.95 9.43
N PHE A 153 -2.07 0.63 10.70
CA PHE A 153 -1.50 -0.65 11.14
C PHE A 153 -2.39 -1.83 10.77
N MET A 154 -3.71 -1.73 10.99
CA MET A 154 -4.64 -2.81 10.66
C MET A 154 -4.70 -3.12 9.16
N LEU A 155 -4.53 -2.11 8.29
CA LEU A 155 -4.41 -2.34 6.85
C LEU A 155 -3.07 -3.01 6.50
N LEU A 156 -1.95 -2.55 7.07
CA LEU A 156 -0.64 -3.21 6.88
C LEU A 156 -0.66 -4.65 7.33
N PHE A 157 -1.25 -4.94 8.50
CA PHE A 157 -1.36 -6.29 9.03
C PHE A 157 -2.15 -7.21 8.07
N LYS A 158 -3.25 -6.72 7.49
CA LYS A 158 -4.02 -7.50 6.52
C LYS A 158 -3.23 -7.76 5.23
N ASP A 159 -2.46 -6.78 4.76
CA ASP A 159 -1.62 -6.95 3.58
C ASP A 159 -0.42 -7.85 3.86
N SER A 160 0.15 -7.82 5.06
CA SER A 160 1.31 -8.65 5.43
C SER A 160 0.96 -10.14 5.41
N LEU A 161 -0.21 -10.53 5.91
CA LEU A 161 -0.68 -11.91 5.86
C LEU A 161 -0.78 -12.41 4.40
N ARG A 162 -1.30 -11.57 3.50
CA ARG A 162 -1.48 -11.94 2.09
C ARG A 162 -0.15 -11.97 1.33
N LEU A 163 0.72 -10.98 1.56
CA LEU A 163 2.06 -10.91 0.99
C LEU A 163 2.91 -12.10 1.44
N PHE A 164 2.97 -12.37 2.75
CA PHE A 164 3.72 -13.50 3.31
C PHE A 164 3.26 -14.81 2.68
N ALA A 165 1.95 -15.02 2.61
CA ALA A 165 1.43 -16.22 2.01
C ALA A 165 1.83 -16.31 0.53
N ALA A 166 1.85 -15.21 -0.25
CA ALA A 166 2.12 -15.24 -1.69
C ALA A 166 3.60 -15.50 -1.94
N TYR A 167 4.44 -14.86 -1.12
CA TYR A 167 5.87 -15.11 -1.07
C TYR A 167 6.16 -16.59 -0.79
N ASN A 168 5.53 -17.19 0.23
CA ASN A 168 5.70 -18.61 0.54
C ASN A 168 5.27 -19.52 -0.61
N GLU A 169 4.15 -19.25 -1.28
CA GLU A 169 3.75 -20.03 -2.45
C GLU A 169 4.79 -19.96 -3.56
N GLY A 170 5.35 -18.77 -3.81
CA GLY A 170 6.40 -18.58 -4.80
C GLY A 170 7.70 -19.30 -4.43
N ILE A 171 8.11 -19.27 -3.16
CA ILE A 171 9.29 -20.01 -2.69
C ILE A 171 9.08 -21.52 -2.86
N ILE A 172 7.91 -22.05 -2.52
CA ILE A 172 7.65 -23.49 -2.68
C ILE A 172 7.55 -23.88 -4.17
N ASN A 173 7.12 -22.99 -5.06
CA ASN A 173 7.18 -23.25 -6.51
C ASN A 173 8.63 -23.23 -7.05
N LEU A 174 9.51 -22.44 -6.43
CA LEU A 174 10.91 -22.36 -6.84
C LEU A 174 11.74 -23.60 -6.42
N LEU A 175 11.38 -24.22 -5.29
CA LEU A 175 12.04 -25.41 -4.72
C LEU A 175 11.51 -26.70 -5.35
#